data_AF-A0A9P6XH19-F1
#
_entry.id   AF-A0A9P6XH19-F1
#
_cell.length_a   1.000
_cell.length_b   1.000
_cell.length_c   1.000
_cell.angle_alpha   90.00
_cell.angle_beta   90.00
_cell.angle_gamma   90.00
#
_symmetry.space_group_name_H-M   'P 1'
#
loop_
_entity.id
_entity.type
_entity.pdbx_description
1 polymer ?
#
loop_
_entity_poly.entity_id
_entity_poly.type
_entity_poly.pdbx_seq_one_letter_code
_entity_poly.pdbx_strand_id
1 'polypeptide(L)'
;MNQFIIENGKGKLFNEDDGEISVLQMEVDDPNFPLGDVTDFNTYHDLKRPEKLKGERTESSGNRLKSPNFSESEASTLKTYLNEKGMSVRSAAKQLKIPSSTAFCWQQKSLEVSDDLSRENLEVEDLLADPLG
;
A
#
# COMPACT_ATOMS: atom_id res chain seq x y z
N MET A 1 7.61 6.33 -23.44
CA MET A 1 8.82 5.70 -24.00
C MET A 1 9.91 5.92 -22.97
N ASN A 2 10.42 4.84 -22.39
CA ASN A 2 11.49 4.90 -21.40
C ASN A 2 12.78 4.61 -22.16
N GLN A 3 13.79 5.47 -22.02
CA GLN A 3 15.10 5.31 -22.65
C GLN A 3 16.05 4.72 -21.62
N PHE A 4 16.66 3.58 -21.93
CA PHE A 4 17.64 2.94 -21.06
C PHE A 4 19.05 3.47 -21.34
N ILE A 5 19.80 3.67 -20.25
CA ILE A 5 21.21 4.08 -20.29
C ILE A 5 22.04 2.90 -19.78
N ILE A 6 23.06 2.52 -20.54
CA ILE A 6 23.90 1.34 -20.29
C ILE A 6 25.34 1.82 -20.00
N GLU A 7 25.94 1.31 -18.93
CA GLU A 7 27.35 1.60 -18.59
C GLU A 7 28.26 0.44 -19.03
N ASN A 8 29.38 0.75 -19.69
CA ASN A 8 30.30 -0.26 -20.23
C ASN A 8 31.40 -0.74 -19.25
N GLY A 9 31.28 -0.43 -17.96
CA GLY A 9 32.26 -0.77 -16.92
C GLY A 9 33.58 0.00 -16.99
N LYS A 10 33.75 0.89 -17.97
CA LYS A 10 34.86 1.85 -18.08
C LYS A 10 34.41 3.29 -17.80
N GLY A 11 33.21 3.46 -17.23
CA GLY A 11 32.61 4.75 -16.95
C GLY A 11 32.05 5.50 -18.17
N LYS A 12 31.95 4.85 -19.34
CA LYS A 12 31.26 5.42 -20.50
C LYS A 12 29.80 4.93 -20.53
N LEU A 13 28.90 5.87 -20.77
CA LEU A 13 27.46 5.65 -20.83
C LEU A 13 27.00 5.63 -22.29
N PHE A 14 26.06 4.75 -22.61
CA PHE A 14 25.52 4.57 -23.96
C PHE A 14 23.99 4.52 -23.91
N ASN A 15 23.38 5.02 -24.98
CA ASN A 15 21.97 4.82 -25.27
C ASN A 15 21.74 3.42 -25.86
N GLU A 16 20.46 3.02 -25.98
CA GLU A 16 20.05 1.78 -26.68
C GLU A 16 20.58 1.69 -28.13
N ASP A 17 20.76 2.83 -28.79
CA ASP A 17 21.30 2.91 -30.17
C ASP A 17 22.85 2.99 -30.21
N ASP A 18 23.55 2.57 -29.15
CA ASP A 18 25.01 2.66 -28.98
C ASP A 18 25.59 4.09 -29.08
N GLY A 19 24.74 5.11 -28.94
CA GLY A 19 25.16 6.50 -28.89
C GLY A 19 25.82 6.82 -27.55
N GLU A 20 27.10 7.22 -27.56
CA GLU A 20 27.83 7.64 -26.35
C GLU A 20 27.16 8.88 -25.73
N ILE A 21 26.85 8.78 -24.43
CA ILE A 21 26.26 9.84 -23.62
C ILE A 21 27.33 10.40 -22.70
N SER A 22 27.53 11.71 -22.72
CA SER A 22 28.26 12.42 -21.68
C SER A 22 27.28 12.97 -20.64
N VAL A 23 27.44 12.57 -19.39
CA VAL A 23 26.71 13.18 -18.27
C VAL A 23 27.59 14.28 -17.69
N LEU A 24 27.12 15.52 -17.74
CA LEU A 24 27.75 16.64 -17.05
C LEU A 24 27.41 16.53 -15.57
N GLN A 25 28.37 16.10 -14.75
CA GLN A 25 28.25 16.22 -13.30
C GLN A 25 28.58 17.67 -12.92
N MET A 26 27.61 18.36 -12.31
CA MET A 26 27.84 19.69 -11.75
C MET A 26 28.48 19.56 -10.37
N GLU A 27 29.59 20.26 -10.15
CA GLU A 27 30.20 20.38 -8.83
C GLU A 27 29.28 21.23 -7.93
N VAL A 28 29.16 20.84 -6.65
CA VAL A 28 28.38 21.58 -5.65
C VAL A 28 29.33 22.58 -4.98
N ASP A 29 29.08 23.87 -5.18
CA ASP A 29 30.00 24.96 -4.80
C ASP A 29 30.19 25.13 -3.27
N ASP A 30 29.20 24.76 -2.44
CA ASP A 30 29.25 25.04 -1.01
C ASP A 30 29.07 23.76 -0.16
N PRO A 31 30.17 23.21 0.41
CA PRO A 31 30.08 22.07 1.32
C PRO A 31 29.49 22.44 2.69
N ASN A 32 29.28 23.73 3.01
CA ASN A 32 28.75 24.17 4.31
C ASN A 32 27.23 24.00 4.46
N PHE A 33 26.50 23.63 3.39
CA PHE A 33 25.07 23.37 3.46
C PHE A 33 24.74 21.92 3.08
N PRO A 34 25.14 20.93 3.90
CA PRO A 34 24.71 19.56 3.69
C PRO A 34 23.18 19.48 3.84
N LEU A 35 22.49 18.99 2.81
CA LEU A 35 21.03 18.79 2.81
C LEU A 35 20.55 17.76 3.85
N GLY A 36 21.47 17.07 4.55
CA GLY A 36 21.18 16.01 5.52
C GLY A 36 20.67 16.50 6.87
N ASP A 37 20.98 17.74 7.27
CA ASP A 37 20.72 18.24 8.63
C ASP A 37 19.36 18.95 8.78
N VAL A 38 18.55 18.99 7.72
CA VAL A 38 17.27 19.73 7.72
C VAL A 38 16.16 18.95 8.44
N THR A 39 16.32 17.65 8.65
CA THR A 39 15.28 16.81 9.25
C THR A 39 15.85 15.93 10.36
N ASP A 40 15.77 16.40 11.61
CA ASP A 40 15.92 15.53 12.76
C ASP A 40 14.74 14.56 12.82
N PHE A 41 14.88 13.38 12.19
CA PHE A 41 13.89 12.30 12.27
C PHE A 41 13.67 11.81 13.71
N ASN A 42 14.68 12.00 14.58
CA ASN A 42 14.64 11.57 15.98
C ASN A 42 13.78 12.46 16.89
N THR A 43 13.50 13.71 16.51
CA THR A 43 12.71 14.64 17.34
C THR A 43 11.26 14.18 17.51
N TYR A 44 10.77 13.30 16.61
CA TYR A 44 9.39 12.80 16.63
C TYR A 44 9.16 11.65 17.62
N HIS A 45 10.21 11.05 18.19
CA HIS A 45 10.04 9.94 19.14
C HIS A 45 9.58 10.39 20.54
N ASP A 46 9.93 11.61 20.95
CA ASP A 46 9.60 12.14 22.29
C ASP A 46 8.33 13.00 22.32
N LEU A 47 7.70 13.22 21.16
CA LEU A 47 6.43 13.94 21.10
C LEU A 47 5.31 13.06 21.68
N LYS A 48 4.85 13.44 22.87
CA LYS A 48 3.62 12.93 23.46
C LYS A 48 2.50 13.03 22.42
N ARG A 49 1.78 11.93 22.19
CA ARG A 49 0.61 11.93 21.28
C ARG A 49 -0.33 13.07 21.67
N PRO A 50 -0.94 13.77 20.71
CA PRO A 50 -1.85 14.88 20.99
C PRO A 50 -2.90 14.45 22.02
N GLU A 51 -3.05 15.24 23.09
CA GLU A 51 -4.13 15.02 24.04
C GLU A 51 -5.45 15.21 23.29
N LYS A 52 -6.23 14.12 23.17
CA LYS A 52 -7.55 14.23 22.55
C LYS A 52 -8.35 15.19 23.42
N LEU A 53 -8.70 16.35 22.87
CA LEU A 53 -9.74 17.20 23.43
C LEU A 53 -10.95 16.27 23.67
N LYS A 54 -11.25 16.02 24.94
CA LYS A 54 -12.54 15.48 25.33
C LYS A 54 -13.55 16.58 25.03
N GLY A 55 -13.94 16.69 23.76
CA GLY A 55 -15.24 17.28 23.46
C GLY A 55 -16.24 16.55 24.34
N GLU A 56 -17.08 17.30 25.04
CA GLU A 56 -18.16 16.79 25.86
C GLU A 56 -18.74 15.56 25.20
N ARG A 57 -18.41 14.39 25.75
CA ARG A 57 -19.22 13.21 25.53
C ARG A 57 -20.53 13.56 26.21
N THR A 58 -21.47 14.08 25.42
CA THR A 58 -22.86 13.66 25.61
C THR A 58 -22.77 12.15 25.73
N GLU A 59 -23.14 11.63 26.88
CA GLU A 59 -23.12 10.21 27.18
C GLU A 59 -24.06 9.50 26.20
N SER A 60 -23.58 9.21 24.98
CA SER A 60 -24.15 8.15 24.18
C SER A 60 -23.64 6.89 24.84
N SER A 61 -24.37 6.47 25.88
CA SER A 61 -24.44 5.10 26.36
C SER A 61 -24.12 4.17 25.21
N GLY A 62 -23.15 3.27 25.39
CA GLY A 62 -22.74 2.31 24.39
C GLY A 62 -23.93 1.50 23.88
N ASN A 63 -24.60 2.03 22.86
CA ASN A 63 -25.44 1.25 21.98
C ASN A 63 -24.43 0.46 21.16
N ARG A 64 -24.09 -0.74 21.65
CA ARG A 64 -23.74 -1.85 20.78
C ARG A 64 -24.93 -2.02 19.85
N LEU A 65 -24.97 -1.22 18.78
CA LEU A 65 -25.90 -1.38 17.70
C LEU A 65 -25.75 -2.84 17.30
N LYS A 66 -26.83 -3.61 17.52
CA LYS A 66 -26.94 -4.99 17.06
C LYS A 66 -26.37 -5.00 15.65
N SER A 67 -25.30 -5.77 15.40
CA SER A 67 -24.81 -5.89 14.04
C SER A 67 -26.03 -6.30 13.22
N PRO A 68 -26.43 -5.53 12.20
CA PRO A 68 -27.44 -6.02 11.29
C PRO A 68 -26.97 -7.39 10.84
N ASN A 69 -27.85 -8.39 10.93
CA ASN A 69 -27.57 -9.72 10.40
C ASN A 69 -27.53 -9.59 8.89
N PHE A 70 -26.42 -9.10 8.36
CA PHE A 70 -26.17 -9.03 6.94
C PHE A 70 -25.96 -10.45 6.45
N SER A 71 -26.66 -10.84 5.41
CA SER A 71 -26.55 -12.18 4.86
C SER A 71 -25.25 -12.32 4.07
N GLU A 72 -24.71 -13.53 4.00
CA GLU A 72 -23.52 -13.83 3.19
C GLU A 72 -23.73 -13.51 1.70
N SER A 73 -25.00 -13.54 1.25
CA SER A 73 -25.40 -13.08 -0.09
C SER A 73 -25.20 -11.58 -0.34
N GLU A 74 -25.30 -10.74 0.69
CA GLU A 74 -25.04 -9.30 0.55
C GLU A 74 -23.53 -9.03 0.42
N ALA A 75 -22.70 -9.83 1.09
CA ALA A 75 -21.26 -9.76 0.93
C ALA A 75 -20.80 -10.24 -0.45
N SER A 76 -21.42 -11.29 -1.01
CA SER A 76 -21.08 -11.78 -2.34
C SER A 76 -21.53 -10.82 -3.45
N THR A 77 -22.73 -10.25 -3.35
CA THR A 77 -23.18 -9.21 -4.29
C THR A 77 -22.32 -7.95 -4.22
N LEU A 78 -21.81 -7.59 -3.05
CA LEU A 78 -20.86 -6.47 -2.94
C LEU A 78 -19.57 -6.75 -3.73
N LYS A 79 -19.05 -7.99 -3.68
CA LYS A 79 -17.86 -8.38 -4.45
C LYS A 79 -18.08 -8.32 -5.95
N THR A 80 -19.24 -8.77 -6.46
CA THR A 80 -19.54 -8.67 -7.90
C THR A 80 -19.62 -7.21 -8.35
N TYR A 81 -20.22 -6.34 -7.54
CA TYR A 81 -20.28 -4.90 -7.82
C TYR A 81 -18.90 -4.22 -7.86
N LEU A 82 -17.97 -4.64 -7.01
CA LEU A 82 -16.60 -4.12 -7.00
C LEU A 82 -15.79 -4.65 -8.18
N ASN A 83 -15.78 -5.98 -8.38
CA ASN A 83 -14.88 -6.64 -9.31
C ASN A 83 -15.39 -6.63 -10.75
N GLU A 84 -16.68 -6.89 -10.97
CA GLU A 84 -17.26 -6.99 -12.31
C GLU A 84 -17.70 -5.62 -12.84
N LYS A 85 -18.23 -4.75 -11.96
CA LYS A 85 -18.73 -3.43 -12.35
C LYS A 85 -17.74 -2.28 -12.09
N GLY A 86 -16.59 -2.56 -11.47
CA GLY A 86 -15.55 -1.56 -11.18
C GLY A 86 -16.03 -0.41 -10.29
N MET A 87 -17.09 -0.61 -9.48
CA MET A 87 -17.64 0.45 -8.66
C MET A 87 -16.77 0.69 -7.42
N SER A 88 -16.78 1.92 -6.90
CA SER A 88 -16.18 2.21 -5.59
C SER A 88 -16.97 1.53 -4.46
N VAL A 89 -16.28 1.19 -3.37
CA VAL A 89 -16.85 0.63 -2.13
C VAL A 89 -18.03 1.45 -1.63
N ARG A 90 -17.89 2.78 -1.67
CA ARG A 90 -18.91 3.71 -1.21
C ARG A 90 -20.15 3.70 -2.12
N SER A 91 -19.96 3.62 -3.45
CA SER A 91 -21.07 3.51 -4.39
C SER A 91 -21.78 2.15 -4.30
N ALA A 92 -21.03 1.06 -4.15
CA ALA A 92 -21.60 -0.27 -3.98
C ALA A 92 -22.38 -0.40 -2.65
N ALA A 93 -21.84 0.15 -1.56
CA ALA A 93 -22.52 0.21 -0.27
C ALA A 93 -23.85 1.00 -0.34
N LYS A 94 -23.88 2.09 -1.11
CA LYS A 94 -25.09 2.89 -1.32
C LYS A 94 -26.17 2.11 -2.09
N GLN A 95 -25.78 1.32 -3.09
CA GLN A 95 -26.70 0.45 -3.84
C GLN A 95 -27.30 -0.64 -2.96
N LEU A 96 -26.48 -1.24 -2.10
CA LEU A 96 -26.90 -2.30 -1.19
C LEU A 96 -27.55 -1.79 0.11
N LYS A 97 -27.60 -0.46 0.31
CA LYS A 97 -28.10 0.18 1.55
C LYS A 97 -27.36 -0.29 2.81
N ILE A 98 -26.08 -0.62 2.67
CA ILE A 98 -25.20 -1.07 3.76
C ILE A 98 -24.35 0.12 4.23
N PRO A 99 -24.02 0.23 5.53
CA PRO A 99 -23.06 1.22 6.01
C PRO A 99 -21.71 1.07 5.30
N SER A 100 -21.11 2.19 4.91
CA SER A 100 -19.81 2.19 4.21
C SER A 100 -18.70 1.52 5.02
N SER A 101 -18.77 1.59 6.35
CA SER A 101 -17.84 0.92 7.26
C SER A 101 -17.91 -0.61 7.13
N THR A 102 -19.11 -1.17 7.02
CA THR A 102 -19.31 -2.62 6.88
C THR A 102 -18.79 -3.11 5.53
N ALA A 103 -19.10 -2.38 4.46
CA ALA A 103 -18.59 -2.67 3.12
C ALA A 103 -17.05 -2.66 3.06
N PHE A 104 -16.43 -1.68 3.73
CA PHE A 104 -14.97 -1.60 3.83
C PHE A 104 -14.38 -2.78 4.61
N CYS A 105 -14.95 -3.13 5.76
CA CYS A 105 -14.51 -4.29 6.54
C CYS A 105 -14.60 -5.61 5.75
N TRP A 106 -15.62 -5.78 4.90
CA TRP A 106 -15.72 -6.98 4.05
C TRP A 106 -14.69 -7.01 2.94
N GLN A 107 -14.41 -5.86 2.31
CA GLN A 107 -13.37 -5.78 1.31
C GLN A 107 -12.00 -6.10 1.91
N GLN A 108 -11.69 -5.53 3.07
CA GLN A 108 -10.43 -5.80 3.76
C GLN A 108 -10.25 -7.28 4.06
N LYS A 109 -11.29 -7.94 4.64
CA LYS A 109 -11.28 -9.39 4.87
C LYS A 109 -11.10 -10.21 3.60
N SER A 110 -11.63 -9.74 2.47
CA SER A 110 -11.47 -10.45 1.19
C SER A 110 -10.05 -10.35 0.61
N LEU A 111 -9.33 -9.28 0.91
CA LEU A 111 -7.92 -9.09 0.51
C LEU A 111 -6.99 -9.94 1.38
N GLU A 112 -7.26 -10.01 2.68
CA GLU A 112 -6.49 -10.85 3.62
C GLU A 112 -6.55 -12.34 3.23
N VAL A 113 -7.73 -12.83 2.82
CA VAL A 113 -7.90 -14.22 2.37
C VAL A 113 -7.16 -14.51 1.05
N SER A 114 -7.09 -13.54 0.13
CA SER A 114 -6.33 -13.74 -1.12
C SER A 114 -4.81 -13.75 -0.89
N ASP A 115 -4.32 -12.98 0.06
CA ASP A 115 -2.89 -12.94 0.38
C ASP A 115 -2.42 -14.24 1.04
N ASP A 116 -3.24 -14.86 1.90
CA ASP A 116 -2.87 -16.14 2.55
C ASP A 116 -2.82 -17.31 1.55
N LEU A 117 -3.73 -17.35 0.57
CA LEU A 117 -3.68 -18.37 -0.51
C LEU A 117 -2.48 -18.22 -1.46
N SER A 118 -1.91 -17.02 -1.54
CA SER A 118 -0.70 -16.77 -2.34
C SER A 118 0.57 -17.24 -1.62
N ARG A 119 0.54 -17.36 -0.29
CA ARG A 119 1.65 -17.84 0.54
C ARG A 119 1.75 -19.36 0.58
N GLU A 120 0.63 -20.07 0.63
CA GLU A 120 0.66 -21.55 0.63
C GLU A 120 1.12 -22.15 -0.71
N ASN A 121 0.99 -21.43 -1.83
CA ASN A 121 1.49 -21.89 -3.13
C ASN A 121 3.02 -21.68 -3.31
N LEU A 122 3.69 -20.98 -2.39
CA LEU A 122 5.15 -20.82 -2.40
C LEU A 122 5.88 -21.88 -1.57
N GLU A 123 5.19 -22.65 -0.73
CA GLU A 123 5.81 -23.70 0.09
C GLU A 123 5.95 -25.07 -0.62
N VAL A 124 5.40 -25.23 -1.83
CA VAL A 124 5.39 -26.54 -2.53
C VAL A 124 6.49 -26.68 -3.59
N GLU A 125 7.18 -25.60 -3.97
CA GLU A 125 8.24 -25.65 -5.01
C GLU A 125 9.67 -25.80 -4.45
N ASP A 126 9.89 -25.65 -3.13
CA ASP A 126 11.24 -25.68 -2.53
C ASP A 126 11.74 -27.10 -2.11
N LEU A 127 11.03 -28.17 -2.47
CA LEU A 127 11.40 -29.56 -2.09
C LEU A 127 11.90 -30.45 -3.23
N LEU A 128 12.34 -29.88 -4.36
CA LEU A 128 12.84 -30.67 -5.51
C LEU A 128 14.19 -30.23 -6.08
N ALA A 129 15.09 -29.78 -5.20
CA ALA A 129 16.50 -29.63 -5.55
C ALA A 129 17.41 -30.17 -4.43
N ASP A 130 17.42 -31.50 -4.27
CA ASP A 130 18.55 -32.14 -3.58
C ASP A 130 19.76 -32.20 -4.53
N PRO A 131 20.96 -31.77 -4.08
CA PRO A 131 22.19 -31.75 -4.86
C PRO A 131 23.01 -33.00 -4.56
N LEU A 132 23.19 -33.91 -5.52
CA LEU A 132 24.17 -34.98 -5.38
C LEU A 132 24.81 -35.35 -6.72
N GLY A 133 26.15 -35.26 -6.74
CA GLY A 133 27.03 -36.15 -7.50
C GLY A 133 27.57 -35.61 -8.81
#